data_AF-A9ID69-F1
#
_entry.id   AF-A9ID69-F1
#
_cell.length_a   1.000
_cell.length_b   1.000
_cell.length_c   1.000
_cell.angle_alpha   90.00
_cell.angle_beta   90.00
_cell.angle_gamma   90.00
#
_symmetry.space_group_name_H-M   'P 1'
#
loop_
_entity.id
_entity.type
_entity.pdbx_description
1 polymer ?
#
loop_
_entity_poly.entity_id
_entity_poly.type
_entity_poly.pdbx_seq_one_letter_code
_entity_poly.pdbx_strand_id
1 'polypeptide(L)'
;MENTTNQADDAAGLTEEEAARVEYTDDAVAVTLLEPLTFKASKLDDERTIERLVLPKKIKGKHLQAMDKAAGEMGKTLALLATLARIPVAAAGELDARDIDVAMKAVTPFLPKLPATGRY
;
A
#
# COMPACT_ATOMS: atom_id res chain seq x y z
N MET A 1 21.36 -8.67 20.91
CA MET A 1 20.08 -8.76 20.19
C MET A 1 20.29 -7.98 18.92
N GLU A 2 20.20 -8.67 17.79
CA GLU A 2 20.59 -8.18 16.47
C GLU A 2 19.60 -7.10 16.01
N ASN A 3 20.09 -5.88 15.84
CA ASN A 3 19.30 -4.75 15.38
C ASN A 3 19.31 -4.77 13.84
N THR A 4 18.48 -5.62 13.24
CA THR A 4 18.32 -5.74 11.79
C THR A 4 17.41 -4.63 11.27
N THR A 5 17.83 -3.38 11.43
CA THR A 5 17.09 -2.20 10.97
C THR A 5 17.89 -1.49 9.88
N ASN A 6 17.21 -1.20 8.78
CA ASN A 6 17.52 -0.19 7.77
C ASN A 6 18.48 -0.50 6.62
N GLN A 7 17.98 -1.25 5.63
CA GLN A 7 18.39 -1.04 4.24
C GLN A 7 17.23 -0.59 3.32
N ALA A 8 15.98 -0.64 3.79
CA ALA A 8 14.80 -0.20 3.02
C ALA A 8 14.42 1.28 3.25
N ASP A 9 14.79 1.86 4.41
CA ASP A 9 14.44 3.24 4.77
C ASP A 9 15.03 4.29 3.82
N ASP A 10 16.27 4.09 3.33
CA ASP A 10 16.95 5.04 2.43
C ASP A 10 16.50 4.92 0.95
N ALA A 11 15.95 3.77 0.56
CA ALA A 11 15.70 3.47 -0.85
C ALA A 11 14.35 3.98 -1.38
N ALA A 12 13.39 4.27 -0.49
CA ALA A 12 12.02 4.63 -0.86
C ALA A 12 11.82 6.13 -1.15
N GLY A 13 12.84 6.97 -0.94
CA GLY A 13 12.73 8.43 -1.15
C GLY A 13 11.71 9.10 -0.22
N LEU A 14 11.53 8.54 0.98
CA LEU A 14 10.67 9.09 2.03
C LEU A 14 11.43 10.17 2.80
N THR A 15 10.72 11.23 3.20
CA THR A 15 11.23 12.18 4.20
C THR A 15 11.29 11.55 5.59
N GLU A 16 12.02 12.16 6.53
CA GLU A 16 12.13 11.64 7.91
C GLU A 16 10.76 11.49 8.59
N GLU A 17 9.85 12.45 8.38
CA GLU A 17 8.49 12.43 8.94
C GLU A 17 7.64 11.29 8.35
N GLU A 18 7.78 11.03 7.05
CA GLU A 18 7.08 9.94 6.38
C GLU A 18 7.65 8.58 6.78
N ALA A 19 8.98 8.46 6.85
CA ALA A 19 9.67 7.24 7.27
C ALA A 19 9.30 6.85 8.71
N ALA A 20 9.15 7.82 9.61
CA ALA A 20 8.72 7.59 11.00
C ALA A 20 7.33 6.93 11.11
N ARG A 21 6.51 7.02 10.06
CA ARG A 21 5.17 6.40 9.99
C ARG A 21 5.18 5.02 9.35
N VAL A 22 6.30 4.59 8.77
CA VAL A 22 6.44 3.32 8.07
C VAL A 22 7.23 2.33 8.92
N GLU A 23 6.68 1.15 9.08
CA GLU A 23 7.31 0.04 9.78
C GLU A 23 7.50 -1.12 8.79
N TYR A 24 8.76 -1.50 8.55
CA TYR A 24 9.09 -2.65 7.71
C TYR A 24 9.25 -3.89 8.58
N THR A 25 8.38 -4.89 8.38
CA THR A 25 8.52 -6.22 8.98
C THR A 25 9.16 -7.18 7.97
N ASP A 26 9.42 -8.44 8.35
CA ASP A 26 9.98 -9.42 7.42
C ASP A 26 9.07 -9.69 6.21
N ASP A 27 7.76 -9.67 6.40
CA ASP A 27 6.75 -10.08 5.42
C ASP A 27 5.85 -8.95 4.90
N ALA A 28 5.84 -7.81 5.58
CA ALA A 28 4.94 -6.70 5.29
C ALA A 28 5.58 -5.32 5.51
N VAL A 29 4.87 -4.31 5.04
CA VAL A 29 5.12 -2.89 5.28
C VAL A 29 3.86 -2.34 5.93
N ALA A 30 3.96 -1.83 7.14
CA ALA A 30 2.86 -1.18 7.84
C ALA A 30 3.02 0.34 7.76
N VAL A 31 2.00 1.05 7.30
CA VAL A 31 1.99 2.51 7.21
C VAL A 31 0.92 3.04 8.17
N THR A 32 1.33 3.85 9.13
CA THR A 32 0.41 4.52 10.06
C THR A 32 -0.28 5.67 9.33
N LEU A 33 -1.61 5.69 9.34
CA LEU A 33 -2.44 6.71 8.70
C LEU A 33 -2.38 8.03 9.47
N LEU A 34 -2.54 9.16 8.76
CA LEU A 34 -2.68 10.47 9.43
C LEU A 34 -3.99 10.55 10.21
N GLU A 35 -5.05 10.04 9.60
CA GLU A 35 -6.37 9.95 10.19
C GLU A 35 -6.87 8.50 10.13
N PRO A 36 -7.50 7.97 11.20
CA PRO A 36 -8.07 6.64 11.16
C PRO A 36 -9.12 6.52 10.06
N LEU A 37 -9.02 5.47 9.25
CA LEU A 37 -9.98 5.19 8.19
C LEU A 37 -11.08 4.27 8.74
N THR A 38 -12.31 4.76 8.70
CA THR A 38 -13.49 4.00 9.10
C THR A 38 -14.31 3.61 7.87
N PHE A 39 -14.60 2.32 7.70
CA PHE A 39 -15.30 1.80 6.54
C PHE A 39 -16.13 0.55 6.84
N LYS A 40 -17.09 0.24 5.96
CA LYS A 40 -17.80 -1.04 5.93
C LYS A 40 -17.35 -1.88 4.75
N ALA A 41 -16.94 -3.12 5.00
CA ALA A 41 -16.44 -4.01 3.96
C ALA A 41 -17.55 -4.45 2.98
N SER A 42 -18.76 -4.62 3.48
CA SER A 42 -19.98 -4.86 2.70
C SER A 42 -21.20 -4.30 3.43
N LYS A 43 -22.38 -4.36 2.80
CA LYS A 43 -23.65 -3.93 3.41
C LYS A 43 -24.04 -4.77 4.64
N LEU A 44 -23.47 -5.97 4.76
CA LEU A 44 -23.78 -6.92 5.83
C LEU A 44 -22.72 -6.93 6.94
N ASP A 45 -21.57 -6.28 6.71
CA ASP A 45 -20.50 -6.20 7.69
C ASP A 45 -20.67 -5.00 8.61
N ASP A 46 -20.15 -5.16 9.83
CA ASP A 46 -20.01 -4.06 10.78
C ASP A 46 -18.97 -3.05 10.29
N GLU A 47 -19.08 -1.85 10.85
CA GLU A 47 -18.11 -0.80 10.61
C GLU A 47 -16.76 -1.15 11.26
N ARG A 48 -15.68 -0.93 10.51
CA ARG A 48 -14.33 -1.21 10.93
C ARG A 48 -13.49 0.06 10.81
N THR A 49 -12.75 0.37 11.85
CA THR A 49 -11.73 1.43 11.83
C THR A 49 -10.35 0.81 11.74
N ILE A 50 -9.49 1.38 10.91
CA ILE A 50 -8.07 1.04 10.82
C ILE A 50 -7.23 2.31 10.99
N GLU A 51 -6.14 2.19 11.75
CA GLU A 51 -5.17 3.27 11.94
C GLU A 51 -3.89 3.02 11.13
N ARG A 52 -3.75 1.82 10.56
CA ARG A 52 -2.57 1.40 9.82
C ARG A 52 -2.96 0.58 8.59
N LEU A 53 -2.29 0.84 7.47
CA LEU A 53 -2.34 0.02 6.27
C LEU A 53 -1.23 -1.02 6.34
N VAL A 54 -1.59 -2.29 6.25
CA VAL A 54 -0.61 -3.40 6.24
C VAL A 54 -0.52 -3.97 4.83
N LEU A 55 0.62 -3.76 4.18
CA LEU A 55 0.87 -4.11 2.79
C LEU A 55 1.86 -5.28 2.73
N PRO A 56 1.49 -6.45 2.18
CA PRO A 56 2.42 -7.57 2.10
C PRO A 56 3.54 -7.28 1.09
N LYS A 57 4.79 -7.58 1.44
CA LYS A 57 5.95 -7.49 0.52
C LYS A 57 5.83 -8.50 -0.62
N LYS A 58 5.13 -9.61 -0.39
CA LYS A 58 4.94 -10.66 -1.40
C LYS A 58 3.74 -10.35 -2.29
N ILE A 59 4.00 -9.70 -3.43
CA ILE A 59 3.00 -9.38 -4.44
C ILE A 59 2.63 -10.65 -5.23
N LYS A 60 1.33 -10.94 -5.32
CA LYS A 60 0.78 -12.11 -6.03
C LYS A 60 0.00 -11.65 -7.27
N GLY A 61 -0.21 -12.57 -8.22
CA GLY A 61 -0.94 -12.27 -9.45
C GLY A 61 -2.33 -11.65 -9.24
N LYS A 62 -3.03 -12.01 -8.16
CA LYS A 62 -4.32 -11.39 -7.80
C LYS A 62 -4.25 -9.88 -7.54
N HIS A 63 -3.10 -9.36 -7.12
CA HIS A 63 -2.89 -7.92 -6.90
C HIS A 63 -2.73 -7.19 -8.23
N LEU A 64 -1.98 -7.79 -9.17
CA LEU A 64 -1.81 -7.25 -10.53
C LEU A 64 -3.13 -7.28 -11.31
N GLN A 65 -3.89 -8.37 -11.20
CA GLN A 65 -5.21 -8.47 -11.80
C GLN A 65 -6.20 -7.41 -11.28
N ALA A 66 -6.04 -6.94 -10.05
CA ALA A 66 -6.87 -5.85 -9.52
C ALA A 66 -6.54 -4.51 -10.21
N MET A 67 -5.26 -4.24 -10.50
CA MET A 67 -4.84 -3.09 -11.28
C MET A 67 -5.35 -3.16 -12.71
N ASP A 68 -5.21 -4.31 -13.40
CA ASP A 68 -5.61 -4.46 -14.81
C ASP A 68 -7.11 -4.21 -15.03
N LYS A 69 -7.93 -4.43 -14.00
CA LYS A 69 -9.39 -4.20 -14.04
C LYS A 69 -9.79 -2.76 -13.75
N ALA A 70 -8.88 -1.95 -13.20
CA ALA A 70 -9.16 -0.58 -12.81
C ALA A 70 -8.90 0.40 -13.96
N ALA A 71 -9.76 1.40 -14.09
CA ALA A 71 -9.63 2.44 -15.11
C ALA A 71 -8.79 3.61 -14.60
N GLY A 72 -7.90 4.12 -15.46
CA GLY A 72 -7.02 5.25 -15.16
C GLY A 72 -5.88 4.92 -14.20
N GLU A 73 -4.82 5.73 -14.22
CA GLU A 73 -3.63 5.48 -13.39
C GLU A 73 -3.93 5.56 -11.90
N MET A 74 -4.69 6.57 -11.47
CA MET A 74 -5.10 6.68 -10.06
C MET A 74 -5.99 5.51 -9.62
N GLY A 75 -6.90 5.05 -10.50
CA GLY A 75 -7.74 3.89 -10.21
C GLY A 75 -6.93 2.62 -10.01
N LYS A 76 -5.88 2.41 -10.80
CA LYS A 76 -4.92 1.28 -10.62
C LYS A 76 -4.20 1.36 -9.29
N THR A 77 -3.71 2.55 -8.91
CA THR A 77 -3.05 2.78 -7.62
C THR A 77 -3.98 2.43 -6.45
N LEU A 78 -5.21 2.95 -6.46
CA LEU A 78 -6.19 2.67 -5.41
C LEU A 78 -6.57 1.19 -5.38
N ALA A 79 -6.76 0.55 -6.53
CA ALA A 79 -7.07 -0.87 -6.60
C ALA A 79 -5.93 -1.75 -6.06
N LEU A 80 -4.68 -1.38 -6.35
CA LEU A 80 -3.50 -2.07 -5.81
C LEU A 80 -3.46 -1.94 -4.29
N LEU A 81 -3.51 -0.72 -3.76
CA LEU A 81 -3.47 -0.46 -2.32
C LEU A 81 -4.61 -1.15 -1.59
N ALA A 82 -5.84 -1.03 -2.10
CA ALA A 82 -7.01 -1.70 -1.55
C ALA A 82 -6.81 -3.22 -1.45
N THR A 83 -6.31 -3.83 -2.51
CA THR A 83 -6.10 -5.28 -2.56
C THR A 83 -4.96 -5.73 -1.64
N LEU A 84 -3.90 -4.94 -1.53
CA LEU A 84 -2.77 -5.20 -0.64
C LEU A 84 -3.17 -5.09 0.83
N ALA A 85 -3.83 -3.98 1.20
CA ALA A 85 -4.32 -3.71 2.55
C ALA A 85 -5.58 -4.52 2.92
N ARG A 86 -6.17 -5.24 1.95
CA ARG A 86 -7.41 -6.02 2.09
C ARG A 86 -8.59 -5.16 2.55
N ILE A 87 -8.70 -3.96 2.00
CA ILE A 87 -9.83 -3.06 2.19
C ILE A 87 -10.62 -2.92 0.88
N PRO A 88 -11.90 -2.52 0.93
CA PRO A 88 -12.65 -2.20 -0.29
C PRO A 88 -11.98 -1.05 -1.06
N VAL A 89 -12.08 -1.06 -2.39
CA VAL A 89 -11.57 0.03 -3.24
C VAL A 89 -12.24 1.36 -2.89
N ALA A 90 -13.53 1.33 -2.55
CA ALA A 90 -14.24 2.52 -2.08
C ALA A 90 -13.61 3.11 -0.81
N ALA A 91 -13.21 2.27 0.15
CA ALA A 91 -12.54 2.72 1.37
C ALA A 91 -11.13 3.27 1.07
N ALA A 92 -10.41 2.67 0.13
CA ALA A 92 -9.12 3.21 -0.33
C ALA A 92 -9.27 4.59 -1.00
N GLY A 93 -10.42 4.89 -1.60
CA GLY A 93 -10.72 6.21 -2.18
C GLY A 93 -10.89 7.32 -1.13
N GLU A 94 -11.12 6.97 0.14
CA GLU A 94 -11.24 7.91 1.25
C GLU A 94 -9.90 8.15 1.98
N LEU A 95 -8.81 7.51 1.53
CA LEU A 95 -7.49 7.74 2.10
C LEU A 95 -6.97 9.14 1.75
N ASP A 96 -6.25 9.76 2.69
CA ASP A 96 -5.54 11.00 2.43
C ASP A 96 -4.49 10.79 1.31
N ALA A 97 -4.32 11.81 0.46
CA ALA A 97 -3.39 11.74 -0.65
C ALA A 97 -1.94 11.49 -0.21
N ARG A 98 -1.54 12.01 0.96
CA ARG A 98 -0.22 11.77 1.54
C ARG A 98 -0.06 10.33 1.99
N ASP A 99 -1.13 9.72 2.53
CA ASP A 99 -1.11 8.34 2.99
C ASP A 99 -0.97 7.38 1.80
N ILE A 100 -1.65 7.70 0.69
CA ILE A 100 -1.51 6.99 -0.59
C ILE A 100 -0.08 7.09 -1.11
N ASP A 101 0.50 8.30 -1.13
CA ASP A 101 1.85 8.52 -1.65
C ASP A 101 2.91 7.78 -0.82
N VAL A 102 2.87 7.89 0.51
CA VAL A 102 3.77 7.19 1.43
C VAL A 102 3.62 5.67 1.28
N ALA A 103 2.39 5.16 1.25
CA ALA A 103 2.13 3.73 1.06
C ALA A 103 2.68 3.21 -0.27
N MET A 104 2.53 3.98 -1.35
CA MET A 104 3.06 3.63 -2.66
C MET A 104 4.59 3.65 -2.69
N LYS A 105 5.22 4.70 -2.17
CA LYS A 105 6.69 4.78 -2.05
C LYS A 105 7.24 3.61 -1.25
N ALA A 106 6.62 3.30 -0.12
CA ALA A 106 7.07 2.23 0.77
C ALA A 106 6.90 0.82 0.17
N VAL A 107 5.86 0.58 -0.64
CA VAL A 107 5.63 -0.73 -1.27
C VAL A 107 6.33 -0.91 -2.62
N THR A 108 6.66 0.20 -3.31
CA THR A 108 7.29 0.19 -4.65
C THR A 108 8.50 -0.72 -4.77
N PRO A 109 9.45 -0.76 -3.81
CA PRO A 109 10.62 -1.65 -3.88
C PRO A 109 10.27 -3.15 -3.98
N PHE A 110 9.08 -3.53 -3.52
CA PHE A 110 8.61 -4.92 -3.51
C PHE A 110 7.69 -5.25 -4.70
N LEU A 111 7.29 -4.25 -5.48
CA LEU A 111 6.53 -4.49 -6.69
C LEU A 111 7.40 -5.23 -7.71
N PRO A 112 6.85 -6.25 -8.39
CA PRO A 112 7.58 -6.91 -9.46
C PRO A 112 7.94 -5.84 -10.50
N LYS A 113 9.22 -5.78 -10.87
CA LYS A 113 9.67 -4.91 -11.96
C LYS A 113 8.84 -5.29 -13.18
N LEU A 114 7.94 -4.40 -13.59
CA LEU A 114 7.18 -4.58 -14.81
C LEU A 114 8.20 -4.76 -15.94
N PRO A 115 8.17 -5.86 -16.72
CA PRO A 115 8.96 -5.92 -17.92
C PRO A 115 8.55 -4.71 -18.76
N ALA A 116 9.50 -3.85 -19.11
CA ALA A 116 9.24 -2.72 -20.00
C ALA A 116 8.57 -3.28 -21.25
N THR A 117 7.29 -2.97 -21.45
CA THR A 117 6.57 -3.23 -22.69
C THR A 117 7.13 -2.29 -23.75
N GLY A 118 8.29 -2.66 -24.29
CA GLY A 118 9.11 -1.83 -25.16
C GLY A 118 10.28 -2.60 -25.76
N ARG A 119 9.98 -3.68 -26.48
CA ARG A 119 10.84 -4.26 -27.52
C ARG A 119 9.98 -4.83 -28.63
N TYR A 120 9.73 -4.02 -29.66
CA TYR A 120 9.71 -4.40 -31.07
C TYR A 120 9.99 -3.14 -31.89
#